data_AF-A0A858RF55-F1
#
_entry.id   AF-A0A858RF55-F1
#
_cell.length_a   1.000
_cell.length_b   1.000
_cell.length_c   1.000
_cell.angle_alpha   90.00
_cell.angle_beta   90.00
_cell.angle_gamma   90.00
#
_symmetry.space_group_name_H-M   'P 1'
#
loop_
_entity.id
_entity.type
_entity.pdbx_description
1 polymer ?
#
loop_
_entity_poly.entity_id
_entity_poly.type
_entity_poly.pdbx_seq_one_letter_code
_entity_poly.pdbx_strand_id
1 'polypeptide(L)'
;MKLLSFPIPARSIATAAALAFLPTPSASALSLNRESPEIHFPANYDIKRKESISSVIASEKFRYLGGLTSFWEPEWSTTLVYEGDVKSLNEFLAGLWRVEGLHVRVTFSSDLSAETGSALKAGSWWLVYSHTMPDTVTVRLNLAAETFKGDTLELLLPKP
;
A
#
# COMPACT_ATOMS: atom_id res chain seq x y z
N MET A 1 16.92 -70.77 -56.13
CA MET A 1 16.48 -69.42 -56.53
C MET A 1 16.53 -68.53 -55.28
N LYS A 2 17.00 -67.28 -55.44
CA LYS A 2 17.49 -66.32 -54.43
C LYS A 2 16.81 -66.29 -53.05
N LEU A 3 17.65 -66.31 -52.00
CA LEU A 3 17.39 -65.76 -50.67
C LEU A 3 17.17 -64.24 -50.79
N LEU A 4 16.04 -63.74 -50.31
CA LEU A 4 15.79 -62.31 -50.15
C LEU A 4 15.81 -61.96 -48.66
N SER A 5 16.95 -61.42 -48.24
CA SER A 5 17.14 -60.75 -46.96
C SER A 5 16.55 -59.34 -47.06
N PHE A 6 15.59 -59.01 -46.19
CA PHE A 6 15.07 -57.64 -46.07
C PHE A 6 15.63 -57.00 -44.80
N PRO A 7 16.19 -55.78 -44.87
CA PRO A 7 16.63 -55.06 -43.68
C PRO A 7 15.44 -54.45 -42.93
N ILE A 8 15.38 -54.69 -41.63
CA ILE A 8 14.43 -54.06 -40.70
C ILE A 8 14.87 -52.59 -40.51
N PRO A 9 14.05 -51.58 -40.83
CA PRO A 9 14.40 -50.20 -40.53
C PRO A 9 14.32 -49.97 -39.01
N ALA A 10 15.43 -49.46 -38.46
CA ALA A 10 15.54 -49.02 -37.09
C ALA A 10 14.47 -47.96 -36.77
N ARG A 11 13.68 -48.22 -35.73
CA ARG A 11 12.69 -47.30 -35.18
C ARG A 11 13.41 -46.03 -34.69
N SER A 12 13.31 -44.94 -35.46
CA SER A 12 13.62 -43.61 -34.96
C SER A 12 12.53 -43.18 -33.98
N ILE A 13 12.82 -43.28 -32.68
CA ILE A 13 12.02 -42.66 -31.63
C ILE A 13 12.44 -41.18 -31.60
N ALA A 14 11.82 -40.37 -32.44
CA ALA A 14 11.91 -38.91 -32.30
C ALA A 14 10.98 -38.51 -31.15
N THR A 15 11.53 -38.48 -29.94
CA THR A 15 10.86 -37.98 -28.74
C THR A 15 10.63 -36.47 -28.93
N ALA A 16 9.44 -36.10 -29.39
CA ALA A 16 9.01 -34.71 -29.42
C ALA A 16 8.80 -34.23 -27.98
N ALA A 17 9.85 -33.66 -27.38
CA ALA A 17 9.76 -32.91 -26.14
C ALA A 17 9.07 -31.57 -26.43
N ALA A 18 7.76 -31.60 -26.58
CA ALA A 18 6.93 -30.40 -26.55
C ALA A 18 6.86 -29.93 -25.08
N LEU A 19 7.85 -29.15 -24.66
CA LEU A 19 7.78 -28.37 -23.41
C LEU A 19 6.58 -27.43 -23.53
N ALA A 20 5.50 -27.81 -22.86
CA ALA A 20 4.30 -27.01 -22.72
C ALA A 20 4.68 -25.70 -22.03
N PHE A 21 4.79 -24.62 -22.81
CA PHE A 21 4.71 -23.24 -22.32
C PHE A 21 3.26 -23.00 -21.90
N LEU A 22 2.88 -23.53 -20.74
CA LEU A 22 1.63 -23.13 -20.10
C LEU A 22 1.85 -21.71 -19.57
N PRO A 23 1.08 -20.70 -20.03
CA PRO A 23 1.10 -19.39 -19.39
C PRO A 23 0.68 -19.60 -17.92
N THR A 24 1.57 -19.27 -17.00
CA THR A 24 1.23 -19.24 -15.58
C THR A 24 0.07 -18.25 -15.42
N PRO A 25 -1.03 -18.61 -14.73
CA PRO A 25 -2.09 -17.65 -14.48
C PRO A 25 -1.47 -16.46 -13.74
N SER A 26 -1.62 -15.27 -14.30
CA SER A 26 -1.21 -14.03 -13.67
C SER A 26 -2.05 -13.87 -12.41
N ALA A 27 -1.49 -14.29 -11.27
CA ALA A 27 -2.08 -14.03 -9.97
C ALA A 27 -2.18 -12.50 -9.82
N SER A 28 -3.41 -11.98 -9.89
CA SER A 28 -3.67 -10.59 -9.55
C SER A 28 -3.49 -10.47 -8.05
N ALA A 29 -2.42 -9.82 -7.62
CA ALA A 29 -2.15 -9.61 -6.22
C ALA A 29 -3.27 -8.74 -5.62
N LEU A 30 -4.01 -9.27 -4.64
CA LEU A 30 -5.11 -8.59 -3.95
C LEU A 30 -4.63 -7.41 -3.10
N SER A 31 -3.32 -7.31 -2.89
CA SER A 31 -2.67 -6.20 -2.23
C SER A 31 -1.27 -5.95 -2.82
N LEU A 32 -0.82 -4.71 -2.81
CA LEU A 32 0.51 -4.32 -3.26
C LEU A 32 1.23 -3.55 -2.15
N ASN A 33 2.42 -4.02 -1.79
CA ASN A 33 3.29 -3.35 -0.85
C ASN A 33 3.82 -2.04 -1.45
N ARG A 34 3.87 -0.99 -0.64
CA ARG A 34 4.28 0.36 -1.05
C ARG A 34 5.63 0.69 -0.47
N GLU A 35 6.64 0.67 -1.33
CA GLU A 35 8.01 1.05 -0.97
C GLU A 35 8.18 2.57 -0.85
N SER A 36 7.29 3.35 -1.47
CA SER A 36 7.20 4.80 -1.39
C SER A 36 5.82 5.26 -0.87
N PRO A 37 5.73 6.45 -0.24
CA PRO A 37 4.48 7.01 0.24
C PRO A 37 3.63 7.56 -0.90
N GLU A 38 2.97 6.66 -1.65
CA GLU A 38 2.16 7.00 -2.81
C GLU A 38 0.72 6.49 -2.66
N ILE A 39 -0.24 7.30 -3.11
CA ILE A 39 -1.66 6.96 -3.22
C ILE A 39 -2.04 6.90 -4.70
N HIS A 40 -2.74 5.84 -5.10
CA HIS A 40 -3.37 5.78 -6.41
C HIS A 40 -4.72 6.47 -6.35
N PHE A 41 -4.84 7.65 -6.95
CA PHE A 41 -6.11 8.39 -7.00
C PHE A 41 -7.00 7.92 -8.17
N PRO A 42 -8.33 8.07 -8.09
CA PRO A 42 -9.25 7.87 -9.21
C PRO A 42 -8.85 8.70 -10.44
N ALA A 43 -9.15 8.21 -11.65
CA ALA A 43 -8.71 8.83 -12.90
C ALA A 43 -9.23 10.28 -13.09
N ASN A 44 -10.40 10.60 -12.52
CA ASN A 44 -11.05 11.90 -12.59
C ASN A 44 -10.89 12.74 -11.31
N TYR A 45 -9.92 12.39 -10.46
CA TYR A 45 -9.66 13.14 -9.23
C TYR A 45 -9.07 14.52 -9.51
N ASP A 46 -9.33 15.49 -8.62
CA ASP A 46 -8.81 16.85 -8.76
C ASP A 46 -7.26 16.87 -8.74
N ILE A 47 -6.66 17.41 -9.80
CA ILE A 47 -5.20 17.36 -10.01
C ILE A 47 -4.46 18.17 -8.94
N LYS A 48 -4.96 19.37 -8.60
CA LYS A 48 -4.30 20.24 -7.62
C LYS A 48 -4.34 19.63 -6.22
N ARG A 49 -5.48 19.05 -5.85
CA ARG A 49 -5.67 18.31 -4.60
C ARG A 49 -4.75 17.11 -4.54
N LYS A 50 -4.71 16.29 -5.61
CA LYS A 50 -3.78 15.16 -5.73
C LYS A 50 -2.33 15.61 -5.50
N GLU A 51 -1.86 16.62 -6.21
CA GLU A 51 -0.48 17.12 -6.09
C GLU A 51 -0.18 17.63 -4.68
N SER A 52 -1.14 18.33 -4.06
CA SER A 52 -1.00 18.84 -2.70
C SER A 52 -0.94 17.71 -1.67
N ILE A 53 -1.79 16.70 -1.78
CA ILE A 53 -1.75 15.51 -0.92
C ILE A 53 -0.41 14.78 -1.11
N SER A 54 -0.05 14.49 -2.36
CA SER A 54 1.20 13.82 -2.71
C SER A 54 2.42 14.54 -2.14
N SER A 55 2.45 15.87 -2.19
CA SER A 55 3.54 16.67 -1.63
C SER A 55 3.64 16.54 -0.10
N VAL A 56 2.52 16.45 0.61
CA VAL A 56 2.52 16.26 2.06
C VAL A 56 2.97 14.85 2.43
N ILE A 57 2.40 13.83 1.81
CA ILE A 57 2.67 12.42 2.18
C ILE A 57 4.08 11.96 1.80
N ALA A 58 4.66 12.54 0.73
CA ALA A 58 6.00 12.23 0.24
C ALA A 58 7.08 13.20 0.76
N SER A 59 6.72 14.11 1.66
CA SER A 59 7.69 15.02 2.28
C SER A 59 8.75 14.24 3.07
N GLU A 60 10.02 14.52 2.78
CA GLU A 60 11.19 13.93 3.46
C GLU A 60 11.25 14.21 4.97
N LYS A 61 10.45 15.17 5.46
CA LYS A 61 10.30 15.45 6.89
C LYS A 61 9.68 14.30 7.68
N PHE A 62 8.96 13.41 7.01
CA PHE A 62 8.21 12.33 7.66
C PHE A 62 8.89 11.01 7.38
N ARG A 63 9.19 10.25 8.44
CA ARG A 63 9.85 8.96 8.32
C ARG A 63 8.84 7.90 7.89
N TYR A 64 8.80 7.63 6.60
CA TYR A 64 7.97 6.57 6.02
C TYR A 64 8.53 5.18 6.32
N LEU A 65 7.68 4.25 6.76
CA LEU A 65 8.08 2.89 7.11
C LEU A 65 7.68 1.85 6.06
N GLY A 66 6.70 2.18 5.22
CA GLY A 66 6.08 1.27 4.26
C GLY A 66 4.58 1.46 4.21
N GLY A 67 3.91 0.69 3.37
CA GLY A 67 2.48 0.83 3.17
C GLY A 67 1.91 -0.31 2.36
N LEU A 68 0.59 -0.32 2.23
CA LEU A 68 -0.12 -1.37 1.53
C LEU A 68 -1.30 -0.75 0.79
N THR A 69 -1.42 -1.03 -0.50
CA THR A 69 -2.67 -0.82 -1.22
C THR A 69 -3.43 -2.14 -1.27
N SER A 70 -4.66 -2.10 -0.79
CA SER A 70 -5.63 -3.18 -0.85
C SER A 70 -6.54 -2.99 -2.07
N PHE A 71 -6.71 -4.01 -2.92
CA PHE A 71 -7.54 -3.93 -4.14
C PHE A 71 -8.84 -4.76 -4.05
N TRP A 72 -9.23 -5.22 -2.86
CA TRP A 72 -10.43 -6.03 -2.68
C TRP A 72 -11.62 -5.20 -2.18
N GLU A 73 -12.81 -5.54 -2.64
CA GLU A 73 -14.06 -4.93 -2.18
C GLU A 73 -14.41 -5.42 -0.77
N PRO A 74 -15.06 -4.57 0.06
CA PRO A 74 -15.48 -3.20 -0.23
C PRO A 74 -14.38 -2.15 0.02
N GLU A 75 -13.20 -2.56 0.52
CA GLU A 75 -12.17 -1.67 1.05
C GLU A 75 -10.97 -1.51 0.11
N TRP A 76 -11.24 -0.97 -1.08
CA TRP A 76 -10.16 -0.45 -1.91
C TRP A 76 -9.55 0.76 -1.22
N SER A 77 -8.37 0.55 -0.63
CA SER A 77 -7.71 1.55 0.20
C SER A 77 -6.20 1.50 0.08
N THR A 78 -5.56 2.60 0.42
CA THR A 78 -4.10 2.68 0.60
C THR A 78 -3.80 3.09 2.03
N THR A 79 -2.99 2.28 2.71
CA THR A 79 -2.47 2.58 4.05
C THR A 79 -0.98 2.89 3.95
N LEU A 80 -0.58 4.04 4.47
CA LEU A 80 0.80 4.50 4.55
C LEU A 80 1.21 4.60 6.02
N VAL A 81 2.33 4.00 6.39
CA VAL A 81 2.81 3.89 7.78
C VAL A 81 3.97 4.84 8.00
N TYR A 82 3.91 5.62 9.08
CA TYR A 82 4.94 6.57 9.46
C TYR A 82 5.40 6.38 10.90
N GLU A 83 6.64 6.79 11.14
CA GLU A 83 7.24 6.91 12.47
C GLU A 83 7.45 8.38 12.81
N GLY A 84 7.23 8.74 14.08
CA GLY A 84 7.61 10.05 14.60
C GLY A 84 6.97 10.38 15.95
N ASP A 85 7.32 11.55 16.45
CA ASP A 85 6.79 12.14 17.67
C ASP A 85 5.51 12.97 17.43
N VAL A 86 4.96 13.56 18.50
CA VAL A 86 3.75 14.39 18.43
C VAL A 86 3.96 15.63 17.54
N LYS A 87 5.18 16.18 17.52
CA LYS A 87 5.50 17.36 16.71
C LYS A 87 5.39 17.06 15.22
N SER A 88 6.05 15.99 14.76
CA SER A 88 6.00 15.55 13.37
C SER A 88 4.59 15.15 12.94
N LEU A 89 3.80 14.51 13.81
CA LEU A 89 2.38 14.26 13.57
C LEU A 89 1.58 15.56 13.39
N ASN A 90 1.79 16.57 14.23
CA ASN A 90 1.12 17.86 14.12
C ASN A 90 1.48 18.58 12.81
N GLU A 91 2.75 18.56 12.40
CA GLU A 91 3.18 19.11 11.12
C GLU A 91 2.54 18.37 9.94
N PHE A 92 2.43 17.03 10.03
CA PHE A 92 1.76 16.21 9.03
C PHE A 92 0.27 16.55 8.90
N LEU A 93 -0.45 16.58 10.03
CA LEU A 93 -1.87 16.94 10.07
C LEU A 93 -2.11 18.36 9.56
N ALA A 94 -1.25 19.33 9.94
CA ALA A 94 -1.34 20.69 9.46
C ALA A 94 -1.10 20.81 7.95
N GLY A 95 -0.21 19.98 7.39
CA GLY A 95 0.00 19.88 5.95
C GLY A 95 -1.26 19.39 5.22
N LEU A 96 -1.86 18.32 5.70
CA LEU A 96 -3.09 17.77 5.12
C LEU A 96 -4.28 18.72 5.26
N TRP A 97 -4.42 19.38 6.40
CA TRP A 97 -5.53 20.32 6.65
C TRP A 97 -5.53 21.53 5.71
N ARG A 98 -4.35 21.92 5.21
CA ARG A 98 -4.21 23.03 4.25
C ARG A 98 -4.62 22.65 2.82
N VAL A 99 -4.89 21.37 2.56
CA VAL A 99 -5.33 20.91 1.25
C VAL A 99 -6.81 21.25 1.08
N GLU A 100 -7.12 22.13 0.12
CA GLU A 100 -8.49 22.58 -0.12
C GLU A 100 -9.42 21.43 -0.55
N GLY A 101 -10.57 21.34 0.12
CA GLY A 101 -11.59 20.32 -0.12
C GLY A 101 -11.19 18.90 0.30
N LEU A 102 -10.11 18.74 1.07
CA LEU A 102 -9.77 17.48 1.73
C LEU A 102 -10.32 17.45 3.16
N HIS A 103 -11.05 16.40 3.50
CA HIS A 103 -11.46 16.12 4.86
C HIS A 103 -10.40 15.25 5.56
N VAL A 104 -9.86 15.75 6.68
CA VAL A 104 -8.92 14.98 7.51
C VAL A 104 -9.67 14.44 8.72
N ARG A 105 -9.76 13.12 8.83
CA ARG A 105 -10.30 12.43 10.01
C ARG A 105 -9.15 11.91 10.86
N VAL A 106 -9.24 12.09 12.16
CA VAL A 106 -8.27 11.53 13.11
C VAL A 106 -8.95 10.47 13.95
N THR A 107 -8.32 9.30 14.10
CA THR A 107 -8.80 8.20 14.94
C THR A 107 -7.68 7.67 15.80
N PHE A 108 -8.03 7.13 16.97
CA PHE A 108 -7.06 6.61 17.93
C PHE A 108 -7.28 5.11 18.09
N SER A 109 -6.18 4.37 18.19
CA SER A 109 -6.18 2.95 18.53
C SER A 109 -5.22 2.73 19.69
N SER A 110 -5.61 1.85 20.61
CA SER A 110 -4.74 1.45 21.71
C SER A 110 -3.47 0.76 21.20
N ASP A 111 -3.58 -0.05 20.14
CA ASP A 111 -2.47 -0.72 19.48
C ASP A 111 -2.86 -1.08 18.03
N LEU A 112 -2.40 -0.27 17.07
CA LEU A 112 -2.71 -0.49 15.65
C LEU A 112 -2.12 -1.82 15.13
N SER A 113 -0.99 -2.25 15.69
CA SER A 113 -0.30 -3.45 15.21
C SER A 113 -1.06 -4.71 15.62
N ALA A 114 -1.63 -4.72 16.82
CA ALA A 114 -2.47 -5.80 17.32
C ALA A 114 -3.79 -5.90 16.54
N GLU A 115 -4.39 -4.77 16.14
CA GLU A 115 -5.64 -4.75 15.38
C GLU A 115 -5.53 -5.35 13.98
N THR A 116 -4.39 -5.18 13.29
CA THR A 116 -4.25 -5.61 11.88
C THR A 116 -3.48 -6.89 11.65
N GLY A 117 -3.02 -7.58 12.71
CA GLY A 117 -2.42 -8.90 12.58
C GLY A 117 -1.16 -8.99 11.71
N SER A 118 -0.28 -7.98 11.77
CA SER A 118 1.12 -8.04 11.27
C SER A 118 1.42 -7.83 9.78
N ALA A 119 0.48 -7.42 8.92
CA ALA A 119 0.81 -7.08 7.52
C ALA A 119 1.54 -5.74 7.37
N LEU A 120 1.32 -4.81 8.30
CA LEU A 120 1.93 -3.48 8.31
C LEU A 120 2.93 -3.38 9.46
N LYS A 121 3.97 -2.56 9.28
CA LYS A 121 4.94 -2.28 10.35
C LYS A 121 4.26 -1.53 11.50
N ALA A 122 4.76 -1.76 12.72
CA ALA A 122 4.41 -0.94 13.87
C ALA A 122 4.94 0.49 13.63
N GLY A 123 4.04 1.42 13.35
CA GLY A 123 4.32 2.84 13.19
C GLY A 123 3.67 3.66 14.29
N SER A 124 4.04 4.95 14.35
CA SER A 124 3.45 5.92 15.27
C SER A 124 2.06 6.35 14.79
N TRP A 125 1.86 6.50 13.48
CA TRP A 125 0.55 6.72 12.88
C TRP A 125 0.49 6.20 11.45
N TRP A 126 -0.74 5.93 10.99
CA TRP A 126 -1.02 5.49 9.63
C TRP A 126 -1.95 6.49 8.94
N LEU A 127 -1.67 6.80 7.68
CA LEU A 127 -2.63 7.46 6.80
C LEU A 127 -3.38 6.39 6.01
N VAL A 128 -4.70 6.43 6.06
CA VAL A 128 -5.59 5.56 5.28
C VAL A 128 -6.39 6.41 4.31
N TYR A 129 -6.23 6.11 3.02
CA TYR A 129 -7.02 6.67 1.93
C TYR A 129 -7.99 5.59 1.43
N SER A 130 -9.28 5.90 1.37
CA SER A 130 -10.29 5.01 0.79
C SER A 130 -10.76 5.53 -0.56
N HIS A 131 -10.80 4.65 -1.56
CA HIS A 131 -11.34 4.99 -2.89
C HIS A 131 -12.86 5.23 -2.85
N THR A 132 -13.57 4.72 -1.85
CA THR A 132 -15.01 4.95 -1.66
C THR A 132 -15.32 6.31 -1.02
N MET A 133 -14.32 6.97 -0.44
CA MET A 133 -14.41 8.31 0.15
C MET A 133 -13.19 9.14 -0.28
N PRO A 134 -13.06 9.47 -1.58
CA PRO A 134 -11.81 9.97 -2.16
C PRO A 134 -11.43 11.37 -1.66
N ASP A 135 -12.35 12.10 -1.04
CA ASP A 135 -12.13 13.42 -0.44
C ASP A 135 -11.86 13.35 1.06
N THR A 136 -11.65 12.15 1.61
CA THR A 136 -11.32 11.95 3.02
C THR A 136 -10.04 11.14 3.18
N VAL A 137 -9.13 11.63 4.01
CA VAL A 137 -8.00 10.85 4.54
C VAL A 137 -8.22 10.62 6.03
N THR A 138 -7.97 9.39 6.49
CA THR A 138 -8.03 9.06 7.91
C THR A 138 -6.62 8.85 8.44
N VAL A 139 -6.21 9.67 9.41
CA VAL A 139 -4.97 9.45 10.16
C VAL A 139 -5.30 8.67 11.43
N ARG A 140 -4.78 7.45 11.52
CA ARG A 140 -4.94 6.55 12.66
C ARG A 140 -3.70 6.63 13.55
N LEU A 141 -3.85 6.97 14.81
CA LEU A 141 -2.75 7.09 15.77
C LEU A 141 -2.61 5.79 16.56
N ASN A 142 -1.37 5.32 16.70
CA ASN A 142 -1.03 4.16 17.51
C ASN A 142 -0.61 4.62 18.91
N LEU A 143 -1.50 4.53 19.90
CA LEU A 143 -1.20 4.96 21.27
C LEU A 143 -0.15 4.07 21.97
N ALA A 144 0.08 2.85 21.48
CA ALA A 144 1.15 1.98 21.96
C ALA A 144 2.55 2.35 21.42
N ALA A 145 2.63 3.27 20.44
CA ALA A 145 3.91 3.68 19.87
C ALA A 145 4.82 4.28 20.94
N GLU A 146 6.09 3.85 20.94
CA GLU A 146 7.05 4.28 21.97
C GLU A 146 7.26 5.80 21.97
N THR A 147 7.15 6.42 20.79
CA THR A 147 7.29 7.86 20.59
C THR A 147 6.16 8.69 21.22
N PHE A 148 5.09 8.06 21.72
CA PHE A 148 3.99 8.74 22.42
C PHE A 148 3.91 8.36 23.91
N LYS A 149 4.76 7.45 24.40
CA LYS A 149 4.73 7.01 25.80
C LYS A 149 5.18 8.14 26.73
N GLY A 150 4.32 8.53 27.67
CA GLY A 150 4.63 9.52 28.71
C GLY A 150 4.36 10.97 28.29
N ASP A 151 3.96 11.20 27.04
CA ASP A 151 3.61 12.52 26.53
C ASP A 151 2.10 12.76 26.57
N THR A 152 1.71 14.02 26.76
CA THR A 152 0.34 14.45 26.48
C THR A 152 0.20 14.65 24.97
N LEU A 153 -0.69 13.89 24.34
CA LEU A 153 -1.01 14.01 22.92
C LEU A 153 -1.85 15.27 22.67
N GLU A 154 -1.17 16.40 22.46
CA GLU A 154 -1.81 17.64 22.03
C GLU A 154 -1.79 17.76 20.51
N LEU A 155 -2.97 17.65 19.89
CA LEU A 155 -3.13 17.81 18.44
C LEU A 155 -3.46 19.26 18.09
N LEU A 156 -2.50 19.94 17.44
CA LEU A 156 -2.64 21.33 17.01
C LEU A 156 -3.15 21.36 15.58
N LEU A 157 -4.47 21.44 15.42
CA LEU A 157 -5.07 21.69 14.12
C LEU A 157 -4.95 23.18 13.77
N PRO A 158 -4.46 23.54 12.56
CA PRO A 158 -4.40 24.93 12.16
C PRO A 158 -5.81 25.52 12.12
N LYS A 159 -5.94 26.80 12.51
CA LYS A 159 -7.20 27.52 12.40
C LYS A 159 -7.62 27.62 10.92
N PRO A 160 -8.92 27.46 10.62
CA PRO A 160 -9.43 27.61 9.26
C PRO A 160 -9.18 29.01 8.71
#